data_AF-A0A366JYA1-F1
#
_entry.id   AF-A0A366JYA1-F1
#
_cell.length_a   1.000
_cell.length_b   1.000
_cell.length_c   1.000
_cell.angle_alpha   90.00
_cell.angle_beta   90.00
_cell.angle_gamma   90.00
#
_symmetry.space_group_name_H-M   'P 1'
#
loop_
_entity.id
_entity.type
_entity.pdbx_description
1 polymer ?
#
loop_
_entity_poly.entity_id
_entity_poly.type
_entity_poly.pdbx_seq_one_letter_code
_entity_poly.pdbx_strand_id
1 'polypeptide(L)'
;MKIKKIIYNVSLIIWFISSLYFLYKYSLNAGYWKNPLLISLFFYMVIMVIIKGFSKLIKCMTLFYIGFGVWFIINFIVALGNAFQ
;
A
#
# COMPACT_ATOMS: atom_id res chain seq x y z
N MET A 1 13.96 19.91 13.17
CA MET A 1 13.38 18.65 13.73
C MET A 1 11.84 18.63 13.72
N LYS A 2 11.14 19.68 14.17
CA LYS A 2 9.66 19.72 14.21
C LYS A 2 8.97 19.45 12.86
N ILE A 3 9.48 20.04 11.78
CA ILE A 3 8.91 19.89 10.43
C ILE A 3 8.96 18.43 9.94
N LYS A 4 10.10 17.73 10.11
CA LYS A 4 10.22 16.31 9.74
C LYS A 4 9.20 15.43 10.47
N LYS A 5 8.94 15.72 11.75
CA LYS A 5 7.96 15.00 12.57
C LYS A 5 6.52 15.24 12.10
N ILE A 6 6.21 16.47 11.68
CA ILE A 6 4.90 16.82 11.10
C ILE A 6 4.71 16.11 9.76
N ILE A 7 5.67 16.22 8.83
CA ILE A 7 5.60 15.56 7.52
C ILE A 7 5.44 14.05 7.69
N TYR A 8 6.18 13.44 8.61
CA TYR A 8 6.05 12.02 8.92
C TYR A 8 4.63 11.67 9.40
N ASN A 9 4.10 12.37 10.41
CA ASN A 9 2.77 12.09 10.95
C ASN A 9 1.67 12.27 9.88
N VAL A 10 1.75 13.35 9.10
CA VAL A 10 0.81 13.61 8.00
C VAL A 10 0.89 12.50 6.96
N SER A 11 2.10 12.12 6.55
CA SER A 11 2.31 11.03 5.58
C SER A 11 1.74 9.71 6.09
N LEU A 12 1.89 9.42 7.38
CA LEU A 12 1.39 8.20 8.00
C LEU A 12 -0.13 8.16 8.07
N ILE A 13 -0.77 9.29 8.40
CA ILE A 13 -2.23 9.40 8.39
C ILE A 13 -2.77 9.22 6.97
N ILE A 14 -2.16 9.89 5.98
CA ILE A 14 -2.61 9.78 4.59
C ILE A 14 -2.36 8.36 4.06
N TRP A 15 -1.22 7.74 4.40
CA TRP A 15 -0.95 6.35 4.09
C TRP A 15 -2.02 5.41 4.65
N PHE A 16 -2.42 5.62 5.90
CA PHE A 16 -3.41 4.77 6.55
C PHE A 16 -4.79 4.89 5.89
N ILE A 17 -5.25 6.14 5.66
CA ILE A 17 -6.54 6.40 5.00
C ILE A 17 -6.55 5.83 3.58
N SER A 18 -5.49 6.08 2.81
CA SER A 18 -5.39 5.56 1.43
C SER A 18 -5.33 4.05 1.38
N SER A 19 -4.64 3.40 2.32
CA SER A 19 -4.58 1.93 2.42
C SER A 19 -5.94 1.32 2.78
N LEU A 20 -6.68 1.93 3.72
CA LEU A 20 -8.04 1.51 4.06
C LEU A 20 -9.01 1.72 2.88
N TYR A 21 -8.92 2.87 2.22
CA TYR A 21 -9.75 3.18 1.05
C TYR A 21 -9.46 2.25 -0.13
N PHE A 22 -8.19 1.90 -0.33
CA PHE A 22 -7.76 0.85 -1.25
C PHE A 22 -8.45 -0.47 -0.92
N LEU A 23 -8.30 -0.98 0.31
CA LEU A 23 -8.93 -2.25 0.73
C LEU A 23 -10.44 -2.24 0.53
N TYR A 24 -11.11 -1.14 0.87
CA TYR A 24 -12.55 -0.99 0.70
C TYR A 24 -12.99 -1.00 -0.77
N LYS A 25 -12.34 -0.21 -1.64
CA LYS A 25 -12.69 -0.19 -3.07
C LYS A 25 -12.37 -1.50 -3.75
N TYR A 26 -11.33 -2.14 -3.28
CA TYR A 26 -10.92 -3.44 -3.76
C TYR A 26 -11.88 -4.55 -3.33
N SER A 27 -12.35 -4.56 -2.07
CA SER A 27 -13.36 -5.53 -1.62
C SER A 27 -14.67 -5.42 -2.38
N LEU A 28 -14.95 -4.25 -2.96
CA LEU A 28 -16.09 -4.00 -3.84
C LEU A 28 -15.83 -4.37 -5.31
N ASN A 29 -14.65 -4.93 -5.66
CA ASN A 29 -14.20 -5.17 -7.03
C ASN A 29 -14.32 -3.93 -7.94
N ALA A 30 -14.23 -2.72 -7.36
CA ALA A 30 -14.38 -1.48 -8.10
C ALA A 30 -13.08 -1.15 -8.83
N GLY A 31 -13.07 -1.18 -10.18
CA GLY A 31 -11.85 -1.15 -11.01
C GLY A 31 -10.88 0.03 -10.84
N TYR A 32 -11.26 1.07 -10.09
CA TYR A 32 -10.44 2.24 -9.77
C TYR A 32 -9.68 2.14 -8.43
N TRP A 33 -9.59 0.93 -7.84
CA TRP A 33 -8.75 0.64 -6.66
C TRP A 33 -7.25 0.89 -6.88
N LYS A 34 -6.81 0.99 -8.14
CA LYS A 34 -5.41 1.26 -8.52
C LYS A 34 -4.91 2.62 -8.03
N ASN A 35 -5.76 3.66 -8.08
CA ASN A 35 -5.33 5.02 -7.68
C ASN A 35 -5.06 5.11 -6.17
N PRO A 36 -5.95 4.61 -5.28
CA PRO A 36 -5.68 4.51 -3.85
C PRO A 36 -4.40 3.74 -3.50
N LEU A 37 -4.11 2.65 -4.23
CA LEU A 37 -2.88 1.87 -4.04
C LEU A 37 -1.64 2.71 -4.34
N LEU A 38 -1.61 3.41 -5.47
CA LEU A 38 -0.48 4.26 -5.85
C LEU A 38 -0.25 5.39 -4.85
N ILE A 39 -1.32 6.02 -4.38
CA ILE A 39 -1.27 7.07 -3.36
C ILE A 39 -0.69 6.51 -2.06
N SER A 40 -1.16 5.35 -1.59
CA SER A 40 -0.62 4.76 -0.37
C SER A 40 0.86 4.42 -0.54
N LEU A 41 1.24 3.83 -1.68
CA LEU A 41 2.61 3.44 -1.95
C LEU A 41 3.55 4.65 -2.01
N PHE A 42 3.10 5.77 -2.57
CA PHE A 42 3.83 7.04 -2.53
C PHE A 42 4.13 7.50 -1.09
N PHE A 43 3.11 7.55 -0.22
CA PHE A 43 3.31 7.97 1.17
C PHE A 43 4.16 6.98 1.97
N TYR A 44 4.10 5.69 1.65
CA TYR A 44 5.00 4.69 2.22
C TYR A 44 6.47 4.99 1.87
N MET A 45 6.77 5.33 0.61
CA MET A 45 8.14 5.73 0.22
C MET A 45 8.59 7.00 0.95
N VAL A 46 7.71 8.01 1.06
CA VAL A 46 8.01 9.24 1.82
C VAL A 46 8.34 8.92 3.28
N ILE A 47 7.58 8.04 3.92
CA ILE A 47 7.82 7.58 5.30
C ILE A 47 9.19 6.89 5.43
N MET A 48 9.53 5.99 4.49
CA MET A 48 10.83 5.31 4.49
C MET A 48 12.01 6.27 4.33
N VAL A 49 11.88 7.32 3.52
CA VAL A 49 12.96 8.31 3.34
C VAL A 49 13.15 9.15 4.60
N ILE A 50 12.07 9.44 5.33
CA ILE A 50 12.12 10.26 6.55
C ILE A 50 12.66 9.47 7.75
N ILE A 51 12.24 8.20 7.91
CA ILE A 51 12.77 7.33 8.96
C ILE A 51 14.01 6.61 8.44
N LYS A 52 15.18 7.01 8.91
CA LYS A 52 16.42 6.25 8.72
C LYS A 52 16.39 4.98 9.59
N GLY A 53 15.69 3.93 9.16
CA GLY A 53 15.70 2.61 9.80
C GLY A 53 14.39 1.82 9.69
N PHE A 54 14.48 0.50 9.86
CA PHE A 54 13.31 -0.40 9.87
C PHE A 54 12.60 -0.38 11.23
N SER A 55 11.74 0.62 11.42
CA SER A 55 10.82 0.63 12.56
C SER A 55 9.80 -0.52 12.47
N LYS A 56 9.23 -0.94 13.60
CA LYS A 56 8.16 -1.96 13.63
C LYS A 56 6.99 -1.58 12.71
N LEU A 57 6.72 -0.27 12.58
CA LEU A 57 5.66 0.27 11.75
C LEU A 57 5.98 0.11 10.25
N ILE A 58 7.22 0.41 9.83
CA ILE A 58 7.66 0.18 8.45
C ILE A 58 7.59 -1.30 8.11
N LYS A 59 8.02 -2.21 9.00
CA LYS A 59 7.89 -3.66 8.76
C LYS A 59 6.45 -4.08 8.52
N CYS A 60 5.50 -3.54 9.29
CA CYS A 60 4.07 -3.79 9.11
C CYS A 60 3.58 -3.30 7.73
N MET A 61 3.96 -2.07 7.34
CA MET A 61 3.64 -1.53 6.02
C MET A 61 4.25 -2.37 4.90
N THR A 62 5.50 -2.83 5.03
CA THR A 62 6.15 -3.69 4.05
C THR A 62 5.41 -5.02 3.91
N LEU A 63 5.03 -5.65 5.02
CA LEU A 63 4.26 -6.90 5.00
C LEU A 63 2.89 -6.71 4.33
N PHE A 64 2.24 -5.57 4.52
CA PHE A 64 0.99 -5.23 3.82
C PHE A 64 1.17 -5.27 2.30
N TYR A 65 2.22 -4.63 1.78
CA TYR A 65 2.49 -4.64 0.33
C TYR A 65 2.98 -6.00 -0.20
N ILE A 66 3.76 -6.75 0.59
CA ILE A 66 4.14 -8.13 0.22
C ILE A 66 2.89 -9.01 0.12
N GLY A 67 2.00 -8.95 1.11
CA GLY A 67 0.75 -9.71 1.10
C GLY A 67 -0.12 -9.35 -0.12
N PHE A 68 -0.21 -8.06 -0.45
CA PHE A 68 -0.88 -7.63 -1.67
C PHE A 68 -0.20 -8.15 -2.95
N GLY A 69 1.13 -8.12 -3.01
CA GLY A 69 1.90 -8.63 -4.16
C GLY A 69 1.69 -10.13 -4.38
N VAL A 70 1.75 -10.94 -3.32
CA VAL A 70 1.47 -12.38 -3.39
C VAL A 70 0.05 -12.63 -3.89
N TRP A 71 -0.94 -11.91 -3.33
CA TRP A 71 -2.32 -12.03 -3.78
C TRP A 71 -2.49 -11.67 -5.26
N PHE A 72 -1.82 -10.60 -5.71
CA PHE A 72 -1.91 -10.13 -7.10
C PHE A 72 -1.36 -11.18 -8.06
N ILE A 73 -0.22 -11.80 -7.72
CA ILE A 73 0.38 -12.86 -8.51
C ILE A 73 -0.57 -14.07 -8.61
N ILE A 74 -1.22 -14.47 -7.52
CA ILE A 74 -2.19 -15.57 -7.54
C ILE A 74 -3.34 -15.26 -8.51
N ASN A 75 -3.93 -14.07 -8.42
CA ASN A 75 -5.03 -13.68 -9.32
C ASN A 75 -4.58 -13.61 -10.77
N PHE A 76 -3.35 -13.14 -11.02
CA PHE A 76 -2.78 -13.10 -12.35
C PHE A 76 -2.61 -14.51 -12.94
N ILE A 77 -2.09 -15.46 -12.15
CA ILE A 77 -1.93 -16.86 -12.57
C ILE A 77 -3.28 -17.50 -12.86
N VAL A 78 -4.29 -17.29 -12.00
CA VAL A 78 -5.65 -17.81 -12.21
C VAL A 78 -6.28 -17.21 -13.47
N ALA A 79 -6.13 -15.90 -13.69
CA ALA A 79 -6.64 -15.23 -14.87
C ALA A 79 -5.97 -15.75 -16.16
N LEU A 80 -4.67 -16.01 -16.14
CA LEU A 80 -3.96 -16.65 -17.25
C LEU A 80 -4.49 -18.07 -17.48
N GLY A 81 -4.59 -18.89 -16.44
CA GLY A 81 -5.09 -20.27 -16.56
C GLY A 81 -6.50 -20.35 -17.17
N ASN A 82 -7.40 -19.46 -16.80
CA ASN A 82 -8.74 -19.37 -17.37
C ASN A 82 -8.75 -18.80 -18.80
N ALA A 83 -7.74 -18.03 -19.22
CA ALA A 83 -7.64 -17.49 -20.56
C ALA A 83 -7.12 -18.51 -21.60
N PHE A 84 -6.57 -19.64 -21.14
CA PHE A 84 -6.07 -20.73 -21.99
C PHE A 84 -6.99 -21.97 -22.01
N GLN A 85 -8.17 -21.89 -21.39
CA GLN A 85 -9.29 -22.83 -21.59
C GLN A 85 -10.26 -22.28 -22.63
#